data_AF-A0A2T6KME2-F1
#
_entry.id   AF-A0A2T6KME2-F1
#
_cell.length_a   1.000
_cell.length_b   1.000
_cell.length_c   1.000
_cell.angle_alpha   90.00
_cell.angle_beta   90.00
_cell.angle_gamma   90.00
#
_symmetry.space_group_name_H-M   'P 1'
#
loop_
_entity.id
_entity.type
_entity.pdbx_description
1 polymer ?
#
loop_
_entity_poly.entity_id
_entity_poly.type
_entity_poly.pdbx_seq_one_letter_code
_entity_poly.pdbx_strand_id
1 'polypeptide(L)' 'MAIEIGSLVVRGTFGQPAKSGDGLTEEQVQEMVDRLRRDMREVISNQIAAVEQRIREG' A
#
# COMPACT_ATOMS: atom_id res chain seq x y z
N MET A 1 7.82 -20.26 -36.34
CA MET A 1 7.43 -21.00 -35.11
C MET A 1 7.29 -19.98 -34.01
N ALA A 2 6.06 -19.62 -33.66
CA ALA A 2 5.75 -18.73 -32.54
C ALA A 2 4.87 -19.54 -31.58
N ILE A 3 5.25 -19.59 -30.32
CA ILE A 3 4.46 -20.26 -29.28
C ILE A 3 3.40 -19.24 -28.84
N GLU A 4 2.15 -19.50 -29.20
CA GLU A 4 0.99 -18.78 -28.69
C GLU A 4 0.70 -19.26 -27.27
N ILE A 5 0.94 -18.39 -26.28
CA ILE A 5 0.44 -18.61 -24.91
C ILE A 5 -0.95 -17.98 -24.85
N GLY A 6 -1.93 -18.84 -24.57
CA GLY A 6 -3.36 -18.56 -24.64
C GLY A 6 -3.79 -17.26 -23.98
N SER A 7 -4.70 -16.58 -24.67
CA SER A 7 -5.31 -15.31 -24.29
C SER A 7 -6.05 -15.42 -22.95
N LEU A 8 -5.52 -14.80 -21.90
CA LEU A 8 -6.28 -14.48 -20.71
C LEU A 8 -7.13 -13.22 -21.01
N VAL A 9 -8.39 -13.41 -21.37
CA VAL A 9 -9.32 -12.30 -21.65
C VAL A 9 -9.93 -11.82 -20.35
N VAL A 10 -9.41 -10.72 -19.80
CA VAL A 10 -10.08 -9.99 -18.71
C VAL A 10 -11.17 -9.12 -19.34
N ARG A 11 -12.44 -9.42 -19.01
CA ARG A 11 -13.60 -8.63 -19.41
C ARG A 11 -13.53 -7.23 -18.77
N GLY A 12 -12.98 -6.27 -19.51
CA GLY A 12 -13.11 -4.84 -19.27
C GLY A 12 -13.81 -4.20 -20.47
N THR A 13 -14.84 -3.41 -20.22
CA THR A 13 -15.67 -2.69 -21.19
C THR A 13 -14.86 -2.00 -22.30
N PHE A 14 -15.03 -2.45 -23.54
CA PHE A 14 -14.59 -1.73 -24.74
C PHE A 14 -15.43 -0.44 -24.88
N GLY A 15 -14.77 0.73 -24.88
CA GLY A 15 -15.42 1.96 -25.37
C GLY A 15 -15.05 3.27 -24.67
N GLN A 16 -14.41 3.25 -23.50
CA GLN A 16 -13.79 4.47 -22.98
C GLN A 16 -12.29 4.42 -23.30
N PRO A 17 -11.71 5.45 -23.95
CA PRO A 17 -10.27 5.61 -23.89
C PRO A 17 -9.93 5.60 -22.41
N ALA A 18 -9.06 4.69 -21.98
CA ALA A 18 -8.48 4.76 -20.65
C ALA A 18 -8.02 6.21 -20.51
N LYS A 19 -8.71 7.00 -19.67
CA LYS A 19 -8.14 8.26 -19.20
C LYS A 19 -6.79 7.83 -18.70
N SER A 20 -5.72 8.25 -19.38
CA SER A 20 -4.35 7.94 -19.02
C SER A 20 -4.21 8.30 -17.56
N GLY A 21 -4.38 7.27 -16.73
CA GLY A 21 -4.55 7.41 -15.30
C GLY A 21 -3.16 7.68 -14.81
N ASP A 22 -2.95 8.91 -14.36
CA ASP A 22 -1.79 9.38 -13.64
C ASP A 22 -1.32 8.26 -12.69
N GLY A 23 -0.24 7.58 -13.08
CA GLY A 23 0.38 6.58 -12.22
C GLY A 23 0.89 7.28 -10.98
N LEU A 24 0.90 6.59 -9.84
CA LEU A 24 1.54 7.14 -8.65
C LEU A 24 2.99 7.49 -8.99
N THR A 25 3.39 8.73 -8.74
CA THR A 25 4.77 9.14 -8.93
C THR A 25 5.64 8.55 -7.82
N GLU A 26 6.93 8.39 -8.09
CA GLU A 26 7.90 7.93 -7.08
C GLU A 26 7.85 8.81 -5.82
N GLU A 27 7.72 10.13 -6.00
CA GLU A 27 7.59 11.11 -4.93
C GLU A 27 6.34 10.86 -4.06
N GLN A 28 5.18 10.58 -4.69
CA GLN A 28 3.95 10.26 -3.96
C GLN A 28 4.09 8.96 -3.15
N VAL A 29 4.73 7.94 -3.72
CA VAL A 29 5.00 6.69 -3.02
C VAL A 29 5.96 6.92 -1.85
N GLN A 30 7.00 7.72 -2.04
CA GLN A 30 7.96 8.05 -0.99
C GLN A 30 7.30 8.79 0.18
N GLU A 31 6.45 9.78 -0.11
CA GLU A 31 5.67 10.49 0.92
C GLU A 31 4.73 9.56 1.69
N MET A 32 4.07 8.62 0.99
CA MET A 32 3.21 7.63 1.61
C MET A 32 3.99 6.71 2.56
N VAL A 33 5.16 6.24 2.14
CA VAL A 33 6.04 5.40 2.96
C VAL A 33 6.54 6.16 4.19
N ASP A 34 6.93 7.41 4.04
CA ASP A 34 7.42 8.22 5.16
C ASP A 34 6.32 8.55 6.17
N ARG A 35 5.09 8.78 5.69
CA ARG A 35 3.92 8.92 6.57
C ARG A 35 3.67 7.62 7.35
N LEU A 36 3.61 6.49 6.64
CA LEU A 36 3.38 5.17 7.25
C LEU A 36 4.42 4.86 8.33
N ARG A 37 5.69 5.18 8.09
CA ARG A 37 6.78 4.98 9.06
C ARG A 37 6.57 5.77 10.34
N ARG A 38 6.09 7.02 10.25
CA ARG A 38 5.80 7.85 11.43
C ARG A 38 4.65 7.27 12.23
N ASP A 39 3.55 6.94 11.55
CA ASP A 39 2.36 6.38 12.19
C ASP A 39 2.66 5.06 12.89
N MET A 40 3.43 4.17 12.24
CA MET A 40 3.86 2.91 12.85
C MET A 40 4.72 3.13 14.09
N ARG A 41 5.65 4.10 14.06
CA ARG A 41 6.50 4.41 15.21
C ARG A 41 5.68 4.86 16.41
N GLU A 42 4.68 5.71 16.18
CA GLU A 42 3.78 6.18 17.24
C GLU A 42 2.95 5.02 17.81
N VAL A 43 2.34 4.20 16.95
CA VAL A 43 1.54 3.04 17.37
C VAL A 43 2.37 2.07 18.21
N ILE A 44 3.59 1.74 17.76
CA ILE A 44 4.49 0.85 18.51
C ILE A 44 4.85 1.45 19.87
N SER A 45 5.21 2.74 19.91
CA SER A 45 5.54 3.43 21.17
C SER A 45 4.39 3.39 22.17
N ASN A 46 3.17 3.66 21.72
CA ASN A 46 1.99 3.64 22.56
C ASN A 46 1.67 2.23 23.08
N GLN A 47 1.84 1.20 22.23
CA GLN A 47 1.64 -0.18 22.65
C GLN A 47 2.67 -0.63 23.70
N ILE A 48 3.94 -0.25 23.53
CA ILE A 48 4.99 -0.53 24.53
C ILE A 48 4.64 0.12 25.86
N ALA A 49 4.31 1.42 25.87
CA ALA A 49 3.96 2.14 27.08
C ALA A 49 2.75 1.51 27.81
N ALA A 50 1.71 1.11 27.06
CA ALA A 50 0.54 0.44 27.63
C ALA A 50 0.89 -0.93 28.24
N VAL A 51 1.80 -1.69 27.62
CA VAL A 51 2.27 -2.96 28.17
C VAL A 51 3.10 -2.74 29.43
N GLU A 52 4.04 -1.80 29.42
CA GLU A 52 4.87 -1.46 30.58
C GLU A 52 4.04 -0.99 31.77
N GLN A 53 2.99 -0.20 31.52
CA GLN A 53 2.06 0.23 32.56
C GLN A 53 1.33 -0.96 33.18
N ARG A 54 0.81 -1.89 32.37
CA ARG A 54 0.16 -3.11 32.88
C ARG A 54 1.10 -3.98 33.71
N ILE A 55 2.38 -4.06 33.34
CA ILE A 55 3.39 -4.81 34.11
C ILE A 55 3.67 -4.13 35.46
N ARG A 56 3.58 -2.80 35.53
CA ARG A 56 3.84 -2.05 36.77
C ARG A 56 2.65 -2.08 37.74
N GLU A 57 1.43 -2.12 37.20
CA GLU A 57 0.18 -2.07 37.97
C GLU A 57 -0.37 -3.46 38.34
N GLY A 58 0.11 -4.53 37.69
CA GLY A 58 -0.22 -5.93 38.00
C GLY A 58 0.83 -6.60 38.88
#